data_AF-A0A847DZ80-F1
#
_entry.id   AF-A0A847DZ80-F1
#
_cell.length_a   1.000
_cell.length_b   1.000
_cell.length_c   1.000
_cell.angle_alpha   90.00
_cell.angle_beta   90.00
_cell.angle_gamma   90.00
#
_symmetry.space_group_name_H-M   'P 1'
#
loop_
_entity.id
_entity.type
_entity.pdbx_description
1 polymer ?
#
loop_
_entity_poly.entity_id
_entity_poly.type
_entity_poly.pdbx_seq_one_letter_code
_entity_poly.pdbx_strand_id
1 'polypeptide(L)' 'ETRRLYGVMDKRLAGREWFADELSIADFAILGWAWRHERHKVDLAEFPQVKRWYEALMARPAVQRGFEVPLS' A
#
# COMPACT_ATOMS: atom_id res chain seq x y z
N GLU A 1 13.24 -11.85 1.47
CA GLU A 1 13.02 -10.68 2.34
C GLU A 1 11.69 -9.97 2.04
N THR A 2 11.47 -9.46 0.82
CA THR A 2 10.27 -8.63 0.49
C THR A 2 8.92 -9.27 0.84
N ARG A 3 8.71 -10.56 0.53
CA ARG A 3 7.48 -11.27 0.90
C ARG A 3 7.22 -11.30 2.42
N ARG A 4 8.28 -11.34 3.24
CA ARG A 4 8.17 -11.26 4.70
C ARG A 4 7.66 -9.88 5.13
N LEU A 5 8.10 -8.79 4.50
CA LEU A 5 7.60 -7.45 4.78
C LEU A 5 6.12 -7.32 4.47
N TYR A 6 5.64 -7.84 3.35
CA TYR A 6 4.20 -7.90 3.04
C TYR A 6 3.43 -8.69 4.11
N GLY A 7 3.98 -9.79 4.63
CA GLY A 7 3.38 -10.51 5.75
C GLY A 7 3.32 -9.70 7.06
N VAL A 8 4.30 -8.86 7.35
CA VAL A 8 4.27 -7.93 8.50
C VAL A 8 3.22 -6.85 8.28
N MET A 9 3.16 -6.28 7.07
CA MET A 9 2.18 -5.28 6.68
C MET A 9 0.74 -5.81 6.81
N ASP A 10 0.49 -7.02 6.30
CA ASP A 10 -0.83 -7.64 6.34
C ASP A 10 -1.31 -7.87 7.78
N LYS A 11 -0.42 -8.37 8.65
CA LYS A 11 -0.69 -8.50 10.09
C LYS A 11 -0.93 -7.15 10.76
N ARG A 12 -0.17 -6.11 10.40
CA ARG A 12 -0.36 -4.76 10.95
C ARG A 12 -1.72 -4.19 10.57
N LEU A 13 -2.19 -4.44 9.34
CA LEU A 13 -3.48 -3.96 8.84
C LEU A 13 -4.67 -4.83 9.27
N ALA A 14 -4.45 -5.94 9.97
CA ALA A 14 -5.53 -6.77 10.49
C ALA A 14 -6.40 -5.97 11.49
N GLY A 15 -7.67 -5.77 11.15
CA GLY A 15 -8.61 -4.99 11.93
C GLY A 15 -8.37 -3.47 11.91
N ARG A 16 -7.51 -2.97 11.01
CA ARG A 16 -7.21 -1.55 10.86
C ARG A 16 -7.48 -1.11 9.43
N GLU A 17 -8.03 0.09 9.27
CA GLU A 17 -8.28 0.65 7.94
C GLU A 17 -6.97 1.15 7.30
N TRP A 18 -6.10 1.77 8.11
CA TRP A 18 -4.85 2.43 7.73
C TRP A 18 -3.66 1.90 8.56
N PHE A 19 -2.43 2.21 8.16
CA PHE A 19 -1.23 1.88 8.93
C PHE A 19 -1.13 2.70 10.22
N ALA A 20 -1.49 3.97 10.12
CA ALA A 20 -1.75 4.85 11.26
C ALA A 20 -3.15 4.59 11.83
N ASP A 21 -3.50 5.22 12.95
CA ASP A 21 -4.85 5.10 13.52
C ASP A 21 -5.88 5.82 12.63
N GLU A 22 -5.53 7.00 12.12
CA GLU A 22 -6.24 7.71 11.05
C GLU A 22 -5.34 7.85 9.81
N LEU A 23 -5.94 7.97 8.62
CA LEU A 23 -5.19 8.10 7.36
C LEU A 23 -4.20 9.26 7.46
N SER A 24 -2.91 8.97 7.26
CA SER A 24 -1.85 9.95 7.48
C SER A 24 -0.71 9.83 6.47
N ILE A 25 0.29 10.70 6.61
CA ILE A 25 1.55 10.63 5.84
C ILE A 25 2.23 9.25 5.92
N ALA A 26 2.03 8.50 7.01
CA ALA A 26 2.58 7.15 7.15
C ALA A 26 2.07 6.21 6.04
N ASP A 27 0.77 6.28 5.71
CA ASP A 27 0.17 5.48 4.65
C ASP A 27 0.73 5.86 3.27
N PHE A 28 0.84 7.15 2.99
CA PHE A 28 1.37 7.61 1.71
C PHE A 28 2.86 7.29 1.54
N ALA A 29 3.64 7.35 2.62
CA ALA A 29 5.05 6.95 2.60
C ALA A 29 5.21 5.45 2.29
N ILE A 30 4.34 4.60 2.84
CA ILE A 30 4.35 3.15 2.57
C ILE A 30 3.79 2.85 1.18
N LEU A 31 2.78 3.59 0.72
CA LEU A 31 2.14 3.41 -0.58
C LEU A 31 3.13 3.52 -1.73
N GLY A 32 4.06 4.48 -1.68
CA GLY A 32 5.08 4.65 -2.71
C GLY A 32 5.95 3.40 -2.92
N TRP A 33 6.25 2.68 -1.83
CA TRP A 33 6.95 1.38 -1.90
C TRP A 33 6.00 0.26 -2.35
N ALA A 34 4.80 0.17 -1.76
CA ALA A 34 3.83 -0.88 -2.05
C ALA A 34 3.32 -0.86 -3.50
N TRP A 35 3.22 0.31 -4.13
CA TRP A 35 2.88 0.49 -5.55
C TRP A 35 3.79 -0.29 -6.49
N ARG A 36 5.01 -0.61 -6.06
CA ARG A 36 5.99 -1.38 -6.82
C ARG A 36 5.87 -2.90 -6.61
N HIS A 37 4.77 -3.40 -6.03
CA HIS A 37 4.60 -4.82 -5.67
C HIS A 37 4.83 -5.78 -6.84
N GLU A 38 4.44 -5.43 -8.07
CA GLU A 38 4.71 -6.27 -9.24
C GLU A 38 6.21 -6.42 -9.51
N ARG A 39 6.98 -5.33 -9.35
CA ARG A 39 8.45 -5.38 -9.46
C ARG A 39 9.07 -6.15 -8.30
N HIS A 40 8.39 -6.21 -7.15
CA HIS A 40 8.77 -7.06 -6.03
C HIS A 40 8.43 -8.55 -6.26
N LYS A 41 7.75 -8.89 -7.37
CA LYS A 41 7.21 -10.22 -7.67
C LYS A 41 6.24 -10.71 -6.58
N VAL A 42 5.39 -9.80 -6.09
CA VAL A 42 4.39 -10.08 -5.06
C VAL A 42 2.99 -9.90 -5.64
N ASP A 43 2.18 -10.95 -5.52
CA ASP A 43 0.74 -10.90 -5.75
C ASP A 43 0.03 -10.44 -4.47
N LEU A 44 -0.66 -9.30 -4.55
CA LEU A 44 -1.39 -8.76 -3.40
C LEU A 44 -2.58 -9.64 -2.99
N ALA A 45 -3.06 -10.54 -3.86
CA ALA A 45 -4.10 -11.51 -3.49
C ALA A 45 -3.67 -12.44 -2.34
N GLU A 46 -2.36 -12.64 -2.14
CA GLU A 46 -1.80 -13.41 -1.02
C GLU A 46 -1.82 -12.63 0.31
N PHE A 47 -2.09 -11.31 0.28
CA PHE A 47 -2.05 -10.39 1.41
C PHE A 47 -3.33 -9.53 1.43
N PRO A 48 -4.48 -10.10 1.83
CA PRO A 48 -5.79 -9.49 1.62
C PRO A 48 -5.96 -8.13 2.31
N GLN A 49 -5.33 -7.91 3.47
CA GLN A 49 -5.41 -6.62 4.16
C GLN A 49 -4.57 -5.56 3.46
N VAL A 50 -3.39 -5.95 2.95
CA VAL A 50 -2.56 -5.06 2.13
C VAL A 50 -3.29 -4.72 0.83
N LYS A 51 -3.92 -5.70 0.16
CA LYS A 51 -4.70 -5.48 -1.06
C LYS A 51 -5.82 -4.47 -0.82
N ARG A 52 -6.64 -4.68 0.21
CA ARG A 52 -7.74 -3.76 0.58
C ARG A 52 -7.22 -2.33 0.79
N TRP A 53 -6.18 -2.18 1.61
CA TRP A 53 -5.57 -0.88 1.90
C TRP A 53 -5.01 -0.21 0.64
N TYR A 54 -4.30 -0.97 -0.20
CA TYR A 54 -3.71 -0.49 -1.44
C TYR A 54 -4.79 0.01 -2.41
N GLU A 55 -5.83 -0.79 -2.64
CA GLU A 55 -6.94 -0.44 -3.51
C GLU A 55 -7.69 0.80 -3.01
N ALA A 56 -7.91 0.90 -1.69
CA ALA A 56 -8.56 2.06 -1.08
C ALA A 56 -7.76 3.35 -1.30
N LEU A 57 -6.43 3.32 -1.19
CA LEU A 57 -5.58 4.47 -1.48
C LEU A 57 -5.53 4.80 -2.97
N MET A 58 -5.34 3.80 -3.83
CA MET A 58 -5.24 3.99 -5.29
C MET A 58 -6.56 4.45 -5.91
N ALA A 59 -7.70 4.21 -5.27
CA ALA A 59 -9.01 4.73 -5.69
C ALA A 59 -9.18 6.24 -5.43
N ARG A 60 -8.30 6.88 -4.64
CA ARG A 60 -8.45 8.30 -4.28
C ARG A 60 -8.01 9.19 -5.45
N PRO A 61 -8.84 10.16 -5.90
CA PRO A 61 -8.48 11.04 -7.02
C PRO A 61 -7.18 11.82 -6.80
N ALA A 62 -6.87 12.25 -5.57
CA ALA A 62 -5.63 12.96 -5.26
C ALA A 62 -4.38 12.05 -5.36
N VAL A 63 -4.52 10.77 -5.03
CA VAL A 63 -3.44 9.79 -5.15
C VAL A 63 -3.16 9.50 -6.63
N GLN A 64 -4.21 9.28 -7.43
CA GLN A 64 -4.11 9.08 -8.87
C GLN A 64 -3.38 10.25 -9.54
N ARG A 65 -3.80 11.49 -9.28
CA ARG A 65 -3.10 12.69 -9.78
C ARG A 65 -1.63 12.76 -9.35
N GLY A 66 -1.31 12.31 -8.14
CA GLY A 66 0.08 12.26 -7.67
C GLY A 66 0.94 11.27 -8.46
N PHE A 67 0.40 10.10 -8.80
CA PHE A 67 1.10 9.09 -9.60
C PHE A 67 1.17 9.42 -11.10
N GLU A 68 0.32 10.32 -11.60
CA GLU A 68 0.42 10.85 -12.96
C GLU A 68 1.59 11.81 -13.15
N VAL A 69 2.18 12.34 -12.06
CA VAL A 69 3.34 13.22 -12.15
C VAL A 69 4.57 12.39 -12.57
N PRO A 70 5.25 12.75 -13.68
CA PRO A 70 6.44 12.06 -14.11
C PRO A 70 7.55 12.14 -13.05
N LEU A 71 8.17 10.99 -12.75
CA LEU A 71 9.43 10.98 -12.00
C LEU A 71 10.53 11.43 -12.96
N SER A 72 11.06 12.63 -12.72
CA SER A 72 12.16 13.23 -13.49
C SER A 72 13.43 12.39 -13.49
#